data_AF-A0A183IEV5-F1
#
_entry.id   AF-A0A183IEV5-F1
#
_cell.length_a   1.000
_cell.length_b   1.000
_cell.length_c   1.000
_cell.angle_alpha   90.00
_cell.angle_beta   90.00
_cell.angle_gamma   90.00
#
_symmetry.space_group_name_H-M   'P 1'
#
loop_
_entity.id
_entity.type
_entity.pdbx_description
1 polymer ?
#
loop_
_entity_poly.entity_id
_entity_poly.type
_entity_poly.pdbx_seq_one_letter_code
_entity_poly.pdbx_strand_id
1 'polypeptide(L)'
;MAEGAHHHTPYFASLFSGACAGLLVDITLFPLDTVKTRLQSASGFRKSGGITRLYSGIPSVAIGSAPSAALFFIAYNASKELLSTKISNPMVAEMIASSIGETIACFVRVPTEVLKQRTQARHSRNVRNALRTLLQVDGASGLYRGFGITLCREIPFSAIQFPLWEQLKRWWTCYQDRPTSIWQSAACGSIAGGIAAGMTPIL
;
A
#
# COMPACT_ATOMS: atom_id res chain seq x y z
N MET A 1 17.34 23.97 -24.45
CA MET A 1 16.50 25.10 -24.02
C MET A 1 15.06 24.74 -24.35
N ALA A 2 14.34 24.27 -23.33
CA ALA A 2 12.91 23.91 -23.27
C ALA A 2 12.72 23.26 -21.88
N GLU A 3 12.96 23.97 -20.78
CA GLU A 3 11.97 24.83 -20.12
C GLU A 3 10.59 24.16 -19.96
N GLY A 4 10.40 23.55 -18.77
CA GLY A 4 9.36 24.01 -17.85
C GLY A 4 7.91 23.80 -18.26
N ALA A 5 7.42 22.58 -18.13
CA ALA A 5 6.01 22.33 -17.88
C ALA A 5 5.86 21.40 -16.66
N HIS A 6 6.32 21.88 -15.50
CA HIS A 6 5.74 21.43 -14.23
C HIS A 6 4.29 21.93 -14.22
N HIS A 7 3.38 21.18 -14.83
CA HIS A 7 1.97 21.31 -14.51
C HIS A 7 1.87 21.08 -13.00
N HIS A 8 1.64 22.16 -12.25
CA HIS A 8 1.18 22.10 -10.88
C HIS A 8 -0.21 21.46 -10.91
N THR A 9 -0.30 20.15 -11.19
CA THR A 9 -1.44 19.37 -10.78
C THR A 9 -1.58 19.63 -9.30
N PRO A 10 -2.71 20.19 -8.83
CA PRO A 10 -2.87 20.49 -7.43
C PRO A 10 -2.60 19.18 -6.69
N TYR A 11 -1.79 19.21 -5.62
CA TYR A 11 -1.43 18.02 -4.85
C TYR A 11 -2.66 17.15 -4.50
N PHE A 12 -3.81 17.81 -4.33
CA PHE A 12 -5.13 17.21 -4.19
C PHE A 12 -5.59 16.37 -5.39
N ALA A 13 -5.36 16.78 -6.64
CA ALA A 13 -5.71 15.99 -7.82
C ALA A 13 -4.87 14.71 -7.90
N SER A 14 -3.56 14.80 -7.64
CA SER A 14 -2.68 13.62 -7.60
C SER A 14 -3.08 12.68 -6.46
N LEU A 15 -3.37 13.22 -5.27
CA LEU A 15 -3.85 12.45 -4.12
C LEU A 15 -5.18 11.74 -4.43
N PHE A 16 -6.15 12.47 -5.00
CA PHE A 16 -7.48 11.94 -5.31
C PHE A 16 -7.40 10.89 -6.42
N SER A 17 -6.61 11.12 -7.46
CA SER A 17 -6.39 10.14 -8.52
C SER A 17 -5.73 8.86 -7.99
N GLY A 18 -4.77 8.98 -7.07
CA GLY A 18 -4.15 7.85 -6.38
C GLY A 18 -5.14 7.08 -5.50
N ALA A 19 -5.98 7.79 -4.74
CA ALA A 19 -7.01 7.17 -3.92
C ALA A 19 -8.08 6.44 -4.77
N CYS A 20 -8.53 7.04 -5.87
CA CYS A 20 -9.47 6.42 -6.80
C CYS A 20 -8.85 5.22 -7.52
N ALA A 21 -7.59 5.32 -7.96
CA ALA A 21 -6.87 4.20 -8.57
C ALA A 21 -6.70 3.04 -7.58
N GLY A 22 -6.30 3.33 -6.33
CA GLY A 22 -6.18 2.33 -5.28
C GLY A 22 -7.52 1.66 -4.96
N LEU A 23 -8.59 2.45 -4.84
CA LEU A 23 -9.94 1.92 -4.60
C LEU A 23 -10.46 1.08 -5.77
N LEU A 24 -10.13 1.47 -7.01
CA LEU A 24 -10.46 0.67 -8.19
C LEU A 24 -9.76 -0.69 -8.12
N VAL A 25 -8.44 -0.68 -7.88
CA VAL A 25 -7.63 -1.90 -7.71
C VAL A 25 -8.24 -2.78 -6.62
N ASP A 26 -8.54 -2.21 -5.45
CA ASP A 26 -9.19 -2.90 -4.35
C ASP A 26 -10.52 -3.51 -4.79
N ILE A 27 -11.42 -2.77 -5.46
CA ILE A 27 -12.71 -3.29 -5.94
C ILE A 27 -12.52 -4.50 -6.85
N THR A 28 -11.57 -4.44 -7.78
CA THR A 28 -11.29 -5.55 -8.71
C THR A 28 -10.70 -6.77 -8.01
N LEU A 29 -9.78 -6.58 -7.07
CA LEU A 29 -9.05 -7.68 -6.41
C LEU A 29 -9.78 -8.21 -5.16
N PHE A 30 -10.72 -7.45 -4.59
CA PHE A 30 -11.44 -7.81 -3.37
C PHE A 30 -12.09 -9.20 -3.40
N PRO A 31 -12.73 -9.63 -4.51
CA PRO A 31 -13.32 -10.96 -4.59
C PRO A 31 -12.27 -12.07 -4.45
N LEU A 32 -11.10 -11.88 -5.07
CA LEU A 32 -9.99 -12.84 -5.01
C LEU A 32 -9.40 -12.91 -3.60
N ASP A 33 -9.16 -11.75 -2.96
CA ASP A 33 -8.72 -11.66 -1.57
C ASP A 33 -9.69 -12.39 -0.63
N THR A 34 -10.99 -12.20 -0.85
CA THR A 34 -12.03 -12.79 -0.01
C THR A 34 -12.11 -14.31 -0.18
N VAL A 35 -11.93 -14.82 -1.39
CA VAL A 35 -11.84 -16.27 -1.63
C VAL A 35 -10.58 -16.84 -0.97
N LYS A 36 -9.41 -16.21 -1.14
CA LYS A 36 -8.15 -16.64 -0.52
C LYS A 36 -8.24 -16.69 1.00
N THR A 37 -8.76 -15.63 1.63
CA THR A 37 -8.91 -15.56 3.10
C THR A 37 -9.88 -16.61 3.64
N ARG A 38 -10.96 -16.94 2.92
CA ARG A 38 -11.90 -18.00 3.31
C ARG A 38 -11.34 -19.40 3.13
N LEU A 39 -10.54 -19.62 2.08
CA LEU A 39 -9.82 -20.88 1.88
C LEU A 39 -8.77 -21.10 2.98
N GLN A 40 -8.10 -20.03 3.41
CA GLN A 40 -7.10 -20.06 4.48
C GLN A 40 -7.72 -19.99 5.90
N SER A 41 -9.05 -19.89 6.02
CA SER A 41 -9.70 -19.87 7.34
C SER A 41 -9.71 -21.24 7.99
N ALA A 42 -9.32 -21.31 9.27
CA ALA A 42 -9.39 -22.52 10.09
C ALA A 42 -10.82 -23.11 10.20
N SER A 43 -11.86 -22.30 9.97
CA SER A 43 -13.26 -22.73 10.01
C SER A 43 -13.72 -23.46 8.74
N GLY A 44 -12.95 -23.40 7.65
CA GLY A 44 -13.24 -24.04 6.37
C GLY A 44 -14.17 -23.23 5.45
N PHE A 45 -13.91 -23.29 4.13
CA PHE A 45 -14.51 -22.43 3.10
C PHE A 45 -16.04 -22.33 3.17
N ARG A 46 -16.74 -23.46 3.35
CA ARG A 46 -18.20 -23.50 3.37
C ARG A 46 -18.79 -22.84 4.63
N LYS A 47 -18.13 -22.97 5.79
CA LYS A 47 -18.54 -22.30 7.04
C LYS A 47 -18.21 -20.80 7.01
N SER A 48 -17.13 -20.41 6.34
CA SER A 48 -16.77 -19.00 6.14
C SER A 48 -17.62 -18.26 5.09
N GLY A 49 -18.65 -18.91 4.51
CA GLY A 49 -19.62 -18.28 3.62
C GLY A 49 -19.42 -18.54 2.12
N GLY A 50 -18.48 -19.42 1.74
CA GLY A 50 -18.27 -19.82 0.35
C GLY A 50 -18.01 -18.63 -0.59
N ILE A 51 -18.73 -18.56 -1.71
CA ILE A 51 -18.67 -17.45 -2.68
C ILE A 51 -19.69 -16.33 -2.41
N THR A 52 -20.45 -16.41 -1.33
CA THR A 52 -21.50 -15.40 -1.05
C THR A 52 -20.91 -14.18 -0.36
N ARG A 53 -21.41 -12.98 -0.66
CA ARG A 53 -21.01 -11.73 0.04
C ARG A 53 -19.49 -11.50 -0.03
N LEU A 54 -18.93 -11.51 -1.23
CA LEU A 54 -17.49 -11.31 -1.43
C LEU A 54 -17.06 -9.88 -1.12
N TYR A 55 -17.95 -8.90 -1.23
CA TYR A 55 -17.64 -7.47 -1.02
C TYR A 55 -17.80 -6.98 0.43
N SER A 56 -18.07 -7.86 1.40
CA SER A 56 -18.18 -7.46 2.81
C SER A 56 -16.80 -7.13 3.40
N GLY A 57 -16.43 -5.86 3.28
CA GLY A 57 -15.21 -5.26 3.84
C GLY A 57 -14.66 -4.10 2.99
N ILE A 58 -15.12 -3.94 1.75
CA ILE A 58 -14.83 -2.75 0.92
C ILE A 58 -15.08 -1.43 1.65
N PRO A 59 -16.18 -1.25 2.42
CA PRO A 59 -16.39 0.01 3.14
C PRO A 59 -15.26 0.36 4.12
N SER A 60 -14.62 -0.66 4.75
CA SER A 60 -13.48 -0.43 5.63
C SER A 60 -12.29 0.09 4.84
N VAL A 61 -11.96 -0.57 3.73
CA VAL A 61 -10.84 -0.21 2.84
C VAL A 61 -11.03 1.18 2.25
N ALA A 62 -12.23 1.51 1.79
CA ALA A 62 -12.56 2.82 1.25
C ALA A 62 -12.37 3.95 2.27
N ILE A 63 -12.74 3.71 3.54
CA ILE A 63 -12.57 4.70 4.61
C ILE A 63 -11.08 4.90 4.95
N GLY A 64 -10.27 3.85 4.92
CA GLY A 64 -8.85 3.93 5.29
C GLY A 64 -7.89 4.33 4.17
N SER A 65 -8.27 4.15 2.89
CA SER A 65 -7.38 4.37 1.74
C SER A 65 -6.99 5.85 1.57
N ALA A 66 -7.95 6.77 1.56
CA ALA A 66 -7.66 8.19 1.38
C ALA A 66 -6.82 8.81 2.52
N PRO A 67 -7.12 8.56 3.81
CA PRO A 67 -6.28 9.08 4.90
C PRO A 67 -4.89 8.44 4.94
N SER A 68 -4.77 7.15 4.62
CA SER A 68 -3.47 6.47 4.55
C SER A 68 -2.58 7.07 3.45
N ALA A 69 -3.13 7.28 2.25
CA ALA A 69 -2.42 7.94 1.16
C ALA A 69 -2.02 9.38 1.50
N ALA A 70 -2.92 10.14 2.13
CA ALA A 70 -2.63 11.52 2.53
C ALA A 70 -1.46 11.58 3.53
N LEU A 71 -1.48 10.71 4.54
CA LEU A 71 -0.41 10.61 5.53
C LEU A 71 0.92 10.21 4.90
N PHE A 72 0.92 9.24 3.98
CA PHE A 72 2.11 8.86 3.23
C PHE A 72 2.73 10.06 2.51
N PHE A 73 1.95 10.79 1.71
CA PHE A 73 2.47 11.90 0.92
C PHE A 73 2.94 13.08 1.77
N ILE A 74 2.22 13.41 2.84
CA ILE A 74 2.62 14.48 3.78
C ILE A 74 3.97 14.13 4.41
N ALA A 75 4.09 12.91 4.96
CA ALA A 75 5.31 12.45 5.60
C ALA A 75 6.47 12.31 4.62
N TYR A 76 6.21 11.77 3.43
CA TYR A 76 7.21 11.63 2.36
C TYR A 76 7.76 13.00 1.94
N ASN A 77 6.90 13.98 1.66
CA ASN A 77 7.34 15.31 1.22
C ASN A 77 8.12 16.04 2.31
N ALA A 78 7.63 16.03 3.55
CA ALA A 78 8.32 16.63 4.68
C ALA A 78 9.71 15.99 4.91
N SER A 79 9.78 14.66 4.83
CA SER A 79 11.04 13.92 5.00
C SER A 79 12.00 14.19 3.83
N LYS A 80 11.49 14.24 2.59
CA LYS A 80 12.27 14.49 1.39
C LYS A 80 12.90 15.87 1.41
N GLU A 81 12.16 16.90 1.81
CA GLU A 81 12.67 18.27 1.92
C GLU A 81 13.83 18.37 2.93
N LEU A 82 13.68 17.72 4.08
CA LEU A 82 14.71 17.66 5.12
C LEU A 82 15.95 16.84 4.71
N LEU A 83 15.76 15.73 4.00
CA LEU A 83 16.86 14.83 3.63
C LEU A 83 17.61 15.26 2.37
N SER A 84 16.95 15.92 1.42
CA SER A 84 17.57 16.38 0.18
C SER A 84 18.69 17.40 0.43
N THR A 85 18.65 18.09 1.57
CA THR A 85 19.70 19.04 1.99
C THR A 85 20.83 18.38 2.80
N LYS A 86 20.60 17.18 3.35
CA LYS A 86 21.55 16.51 4.26
C LYS A 86 22.26 15.31 3.64
N ILE A 87 21.67 14.65 2.65
CA ILE A 87 22.21 13.43 2.04
C ILE A 87 22.56 13.72 0.58
N SER A 88 23.85 13.56 0.21
CA SER A 88 24.29 13.77 -1.18
C SER A 88 23.76 12.73 -2.17
N ASN A 89 23.43 11.52 -1.70
CA ASN A 89 22.86 10.49 -2.57
C ASN A 89 21.32 10.59 -2.62
N PRO A 90 20.72 11.03 -3.74
CA PRO A 90 19.29 11.26 -3.86
C PRO A 90 18.48 9.97 -3.67
N MET A 91 19.04 8.82 -4.04
CA MET A 91 18.37 7.52 -3.92
C MET A 91 18.20 7.11 -2.46
N VAL A 92 19.24 7.32 -1.65
CA VAL A 92 19.18 7.04 -0.21
C VAL A 92 18.22 8.00 0.49
N ALA A 93 18.23 9.27 0.09
CA ALA A 93 17.30 10.28 0.60
C ALA A 93 15.84 9.90 0.35
N GLU A 94 15.52 9.49 -0.88
CA GLU A 94 14.17 9.06 -1.26
C GLU A 94 13.75 7.75 -0.57
N MET A 95 14.67 6.79 -0.42
CA MET A 95 14.39 5.55 0.30
C MET A 95 14.00 5.83 1.76
N ILE A 96 14.79 6.64 2.48
CA ILE A 96 14.48 6.96 3.88
C ILE A 96 13.17 7.75 3.99
N ALA A 97 12.95 8.73 3.11
CA ALA A 97 11.70 9.48 3.07
C ALA A 97 10.48 8.58 2.80
N SER A 98 10.62 7.61 1.90
CA SER A 98 9.57 6.62 1.61
C SER A 98 9.28 5.72 2.82
N SER A 99 10.31 5.24 3.52
CA SER A 99 10.15 4.40 4.71
C SER A 99 9.47 5.13 5.86
N ILE A 100 9.79 6.41 6.06
CA ILE A 100 9.10 7.26 7.05
C ILE A 100 7.63 7.45 6.65
N GLY A 101 7.38 7.76 5.37
CA GLY A 101 6.03 7.87 4.82
C GLY A 101 5.21 6.60 5.02
N GLU A 102 5.77 5.45 4.71
CA GLU A 102 5.12 4.14 4.84
C GLU A 102 4.83 3.82 6.31
N THR A 103 5.76 4.12 7.22
CA THR A 103 5.57 3.93 8.66
C THR A 103 4.41 4.75 9.20
N ILE A 104 4.29 6.02 8.77
CA ILE A 104 3.19 6.90 9.19
C ILE A 104 1.87 6.43 8.57
N ALA A 105 1.88 6.03 7.30
CA ALA A 105 0.70 5.48 6.62
C ALA A 105 0.21 4.16 7.26
N CYS A 106 1.12 3.33 7.78
CA CYS A 106 0.82 2.08 8.48
C CYS A 106 -0.09 2.29 9.70
N PHE A 107 -0.02 3.43 10.39
CA PHE A 107 -0.87 3.69 11.55
C PHE A 107 -2.37 3.70 11.21
N VAL A 108 -2.73 4.09 9.99
CA VAL A 108 -4.13 4.06 9.52
C VAL A 108 -4.42 2.78 8.72
N ARG A 109 -3.44 2.30 7.95
CA ARG A 109 -3.60 1.12 7.11
C ARG A 109 -3.80 -0.16 7.93
N VAL A 110 -3.01 -0.36 8.98
CA VAL A 110 -3.08 -1.58 9.82
C VAL A 110 -4.45 -1.77 10.48
N PRO A 111 -5.05 -0.79 11.19
CA PRO A 111 -6.38 -0.97 11.76
C PRO A 111 -7.45 -1.19 10.69
N THR A 112 -7.32 -0.52 9.54
CA THR A 112 -8.23 -0.70 8.40
C THR A 112 -8.18 -2.13 7.86
N GLU A 113 -6.97 -2.68 7.73
CA GLU A 113 -6.74 -4.04 7.24
C GLU A 113 -7.22 -5.09 8.24
N VAL A 114 -7.01 -4.90 9.55
CA VAL A 114 -7.55 -5.79 10.59
C VAL A 114 -9.07 -5.84 10.52
N LEU A 115 -9.74 -4.69 10.32
CA LEU A 115 -11.20 -4.62 10.16
C LEU A 115 -11.68 -5.27 8.86
N LYS A 116 -10.95 -5.08 7.75
CA LYS A 116 -11.20 -5.75 6.46
C LYS A 116 -11.16 -7.26 6.64
N GLN A 117 -10.09 -7.79 7.21
CA GLN A 117 -9.86 -9.21 7.40
C GLN A 117 -10.91 -9.86 8.33
N ARG A 118 -11.26 -9.22 9.46
CA ARG A 118 -12.32 -9.73 10.34
C ARG A 118 -13.70 -9.77 9.68
N THR A 119 -14.00 -8.79 8.83
CA THR A 119 -15.26 -8.75 8.09
C THR A 119 -15.28 -9.81 6.97
N GLN A 120 -14.17 -10.00 6.25
CA GLN A 120 -14.03 -11.00 5.18
C GLN A 120 -14.10 -12.44 5.71
N ALA A 121 -13.50 -12.70 6.89
CA ALA A 121 -13.54 -13.99 7.58
C ALA A 121 -14.90 -14.30 8.26
N ARG A 122 -15.92 -13.47 8.05
CA ARG A 122 -17.31 -13.65 8.57
C ARG A 122 -17.45 -13.70 10.10
N HIS A 123 -16.46 -13.22 10.86
CA HIS A 123 -16.63 -13.03 12.31
C HIS A 123 -17.68 -11.96 12.66
N SER A 124 -18.09 -11.11 11.71
CA SER A 124 -19.08 -10.06 11.93
C SER A 124 -19.83 -9.66 10.66
N ARG A 125 -21.13 -9.34 10.79
CA ARG A 125 -22.03 -9.01 9.66
C ARG A 125 -21.73 -7.65 9.02
N ASN A 126 -21.20 -6.70 9.81
CA ASN A 126 -20.93 -5.31 9.46
C ASN A 126 -19.59 -4.86 10.05
N VAL A 127 -18.89 -3.93 9.38
CA VAL A 127 -17.62 -3.34 9.85
C VAL A 127 -17.76 -2.72 11.25
N ARG A 128 -18.89 -2.04 11.51
CA ARG A 128 -19.18 -1.41 12.81
C ARG A 128 -19.29 -2.43 13.94
N ASN A 129 -19.91 -3.60 13.67
CA ASN A 129 -20.00 -4.69 14.63
C ASN A 129 -18.63 -5.35 14.82
N ALA A 130 -17.87 -5.54 13.74
CA ALA A 130 -16.50 -6.08 13.80
C ALA A 130 -15.60 -5.21 14.69
N LEU A 131 -15.66 -3.89 14.52
CA LEU A 131 -14.93 -2.93 15.34
C LEU A 131 -15.37 -3.00 16.81
N ARG A 132 -16.68 -3.01 17.08
CA ARG A 132 -17.20 -3.10 18.44
C ARG A 132 -16.76 -4.39 19.14
N THR A 133 -16.90 -5.53 18.48
CA THR A 133 -16.48 -6.83 19.03
C THR A 133 -14.97 -6.88 19.24
N LEU A 134 -14.17 -6.35 18.31
CA LEU A 134 -12.72 -6.26 18.45
C LEU A 134 -12.33 -5.42 19.68
N LEU A 135 -12.92 -4.23 19.84
CA LEU A 135 -12.64 -3.36 20.98
C LEU A 135 -13.10 -3.96 22.31
N GLN A 136 -14.17 -4.75 22.32
CA GLN A 136 -14.67 -5.41 23.54
C GLN A 136 -13.81 -6.62 23.95
N VAL A 137 -13.27 -7.38 23.00
CA VAL A 137 -12.53 -8.63 23.27
C VAL A 137 -11.03 -8.37 23.41
N ASP A 138 -10.44 -7.66 22.45
CA ASP A 138 -8.98 -7.48 22.34
C ASP A 138 -8.55 -6.04 22.68
N GLY A 139 -9.49 -5.13 22.93
CA GLY A 139 -9.20 -3.72 23.18
C GLY A 139 -8.60 -2.99 21.97
N ALA A 140 -8.00 -1.83 22.23
CA ALA A 140 -7.34 -1.02 21.21
C ALA A 140 -6.05 -1.66 20.67
N SER A 141 -5.39 -2.51 21.46
CA SER A 141 -4.19 -3.25 21.02
C SER A 141 -4.51 -4.27 19.92
N GLY A 142 -5.72 -4.82 19.91
CA GLY A 142 -6.19 -5.73 18.86
C GLY A 142 -6.21 -5.10 17.46
N LEU A 143 -6.38 -3.77 17.35
CA LEU A 143 -6.36 -3.04 16.08
C LEU A 143 -4.94 -2.92 15.48
N TYR A 144 -3.91 -2.96 16.31
CA TYR A 144 -2.51 -2.87 15.89
C TYR A 144 -1.81 -4.24 15.89
N ARG A 145 -2.58 -5.32 16.04
CA ARG A 145 -2.05 -6.69 15.99
C ARG A 145 -1.50 -6.97 14.60
N GLY A 146 -0.18 -7.13 14.51
CA GLY A 146 0.54 -7.31 13.24
C GLY A 146 1.22 -6.04 12.70
N PHE A 147 1.19 -4.92 13.44
CA PHE A 147 1.89 -3.69 13.04
C PHE A 147 3.41 -3.92 12.83
N GLY A 148 4.08 -4.58 13.79
CA GLY A 148 5.52 -4.87 13.66
C GLY A 148 5.85 -5.79 12.49
N ILE A 149 5.02 -6.81 12.24
CA ILE A 149 5.16 -7.72 11.09
C ILE A 149 4.97 -6.94 9.78
N THR A 150 4.01 -6.02 9.75
CA THR A 150 3.78 -5.14 8.60
C THR A 150 5.03 -4.31 8.32
N LEU A 151 5.56 -3.59 9.30
CA LEU A 151 6.79 -2.80 9.12
C LEU A 151 7.99 -3.65 8.69
N CYS A 152 8.17 -4.82 9.30
CA CYS A 152 9.23 -5.75 8.96
C CYS A 152 9.15 -6.23 7.51
N ARG A 153 7.95 -6.27 6.92
CA ARG A 153 7.76 -6.60 5.51
C ARG A 153 7.97 -5.40 4.59
N GLU A 154 7.38 -4.26 4.92
CA GLU A 154 7.34 -3.08 4.04
C GLU A 154 8.71 -2.40 3.88
N ILE A 155 9.52 -2.39 4.95
CA ILE A 155 10.85 -1.73 4.93
C ILE A 155 11.81 -2.46 3.99
N PRO A 156 12.04 -3.79 4.09
CA PRO A 156 12.88 -4.52 3.14
C PRO A 156 12.31 -4.52 1.73
N PHE A 157 10.98 -4.61 1.60
CA PHE A 157 10.31 -4.55 0.31
C PHE A 157 10.61 -3.22 -0.41
N SER A 158 10.46 -2.09 0.28
CA SER A 158 10.79 -0.76 -0.27
C SER A 158 12.29 -0.64 -0.57
N ALA A 159 13.14 -1.19 0.30
CA ALA A 159 14.59 -1.15 0.13
C ALA A 159 15.08 -1.90 -1.11
N ILE A 160 14.35 -2.92 -1.58
CA ILE A 160 14.67 -3.68 -2.80
C ILE A 160 13.95 -3.09 -4.02
N GLN A 161 12.68 -2.73 -3.89
CA GLN A 161 11.87 -2.26 -5.00
C GLN A 161 12.40 -0.94 -5.59
N PHE A 162 12.74 0.04 -4.76
CA PHE A 162 13.17 1.36 -5.25
C PHE A 162 14.45 1.29 -6.10
N PRO A 163 15.55 0.64 -5.64
CA PRO A 163 16.73 0.42 -6.46
C PRO A 163 16.44 -0.29 -7.77
N LEU A 164 15.68 -1.39 -7.72
CA LEU A 164 15.38 -2.17 -8.92
C LEU A 164 14.58 -1.35 -9.93
N TRP A 165 13.57 -0.60 -9.47
CA TRP A 165 12.77 0.27 -10.32
C TRP A 165 13.60 1.36 -10.99
N GLU A 166 14.50 2.00 -10.25
CA GLU A 166 15.38 3.05 -10.76
C GLU A 166 16.37 2.49 -11.80
N GLN A 167 16.97 1.32 -11.53
CA GLN A 167 17.87 0.65 -12.46
C GLN A 167 17.15 0.22 -13.75
N LEU A 168 15.94 -0.35 -13.64
CA LEU A 168 15.12 -0.74 -14.78
C LEU A 168 14.75 0.46 -15.66
N LYS A 169 14.34 1.58 -15.05
CA LYS A 169 14.07 2.81 -15.80
C LYS A 169 15.32 3.35 -16.49
N ARG A 170 16.47 3.39 -15.80
CA ARG A 170 17.73 3.88 -16.40
C ARG A 170 18.12 3.05 -17.60
N TRP A 171 18.04 1.73 -17.48
CA TRP A 171 18.31 0.81 -18.58
C TRP A 171 17.38 1.06 -19.77
N TRP A 172 16.09 1.26 -19.52
CA TRP A 172 15.10 1.55 -20.57
C TRP A 172 15.31 2.92 -21.23
N THR A 173 15.65 3.95 -20.45
CA THR A 173 15.97 5.29 -20.96
C THR A 173 17.22 5.25 -21.85
N CYS A 174 18.27 4.52 -21.45
CA CYS A 174 19.48 4.34 -22.26
C CYS A 174 19.22 3.55 -23.54
N TYR A 175 18.26 2.61 -23.54
CA TYR A 175 17.91 1.84 -24.73
C TYR A 175 17.12 2.68 -25.75
N GLN A 176 16.30 3.62 -25.28
CA GLN A 176 15.33 4.33 -26.11
C GLN A 176 15.70 5.81 -26.41
N ASP A 177 16.76 6.33 -25.77
CA ASP A 177 17.20 7.74 -25.81
C ASP A 177 16.07 8.77 -25.60
N ARG A 178 15.03 8.35 -24.87
CA ARG A 178 13.83 9.15 -24.56
C ARG A 178 13.40 8.88 -23.12
N PRO A 179 12.78 9.86 -22.44
CA PRO A 179 12.24 9.65 -21.10
C PRO A 179 11.16 8.56 -21.11
N THR A 180 11.14 7.71 -20.07
CA THR A 180 10.20 6.60 -19.96
C THR A 180 8.76 7.10 -19.86
N SER A 181 7.87 6.50 -20.66
CA SER A 181 6.43 6.77 -20.59
C SER A 181 5.82 6.25 -19.27
N ILE A 182 4.61 6.71 -18.94
CA ILE A 182 3.89 6.36 -17.70
C ILE A 182 3.66 4.84 -17.62
N TRP A 183 3.23 4.20 -18.72
CA TRP A 183 2.98 2.76 -18.74
C TRP A 183 4.27 1.94 -18.66
N GLN A 184 5.37 2.43 -19.23
CA GLN A 184 6.69 1.78 -19.13
C GLN A 184 7.21 1.84 -17.70
N SER A 185 7.08 3.01 -17.06
CA SER A 185 7.46 3.20 -15.65
C SER A 185 6.62 2.32 -14.72
N ALA A 186 5.33 2.14 -15.03
CA ALA A 186 4.45 1.21 -14.35
C ALA A 186 4.87 -0.25 -14.56
N ALA A 187 5.21 -0.66 -15.78
CA ALA A 187 5.70 -2.00 -16.08
C ALA A 187 7.01 -2.33 -15.34
N CYS A 188 7.98 -1.40 -15.36
CA CYS A 188 9.20 -1.52 -14.57
C CYS A 188 8.89 -1.63 -13.07
N GLY A 189 7.91 -0.87 -12.59
CA GLY A 189 7.43 -0.93 -11.20
C GLY A 189 6.83 -2.28 -10.85
N SER A 190 6.01 -2.86 -11.73
CA SER A 190 5.43 -4.19 -11.54
C SER A 190 6.48 -5.29 -11.51
N ILE A 191 7.50 -5.23 -12.39
CA ILE A 191 8.61 -6.20 -12.41
C ILE A 191 9.44 -6.07 -11.13
N ALA A 192 9.84 -4.85 -10.77
CA ALA A 192 10.59 -4.58 -9.55
C ALA A 192 9.83 -5.03 -8.30
N GLY A 193 8.52 -4.74 -8.22
CA GLY A 193 7.66 -5.16 -7.12
C GLY A 193 7.49 -6.68 -7.04
N GLY A 194 7.41 -7.38 -8.18
CA GLY A 194 7.35 -8.84 -8.22
C GLY A 194 8.64 -9.49 -7.69
N ILE A 195 9.80 -8.99 -8.11
CA ILE A 195 11.11 -9.46 -7.63
C ILE A 195 11.26 -9.16 -6.14
N ALA A 196 10.95 -7.92 -5.72
CA ALA A 196 11.00 -7.52 -4.33
C ALA A 196 10.10 -8.43 -3.46
N ALA A 197 8.85 -8.68 -3.88
CA ALA A 197 7.91 -9.54 -3.16
C ALA A 197 8.39 -11.00 -3.05
N GLY A 198 9.14 -11.50 -4.03
CA GLY A 198 9.75 -12.82 -3.97
C GLY A 198 10.95 -12.89 -3.03
N MET A 199 11.69 -11.78 -2.87
CA MET A 199 12.87 -11.71 -2.02
C MET A 199 12.54 -11.36 -0.55
N THR A 200 11.50 -10.57 -0.30
CA THR A 200 11.11 -10.14 1.06
C THR A 200 10.91 -11.30 2.05
N PRO A 201 10.33 -12.46 1.68
CA PRO A 201 10.16 -13.59 2.60
C PRO A 201 11.47 -14.31 2.97
N ILE A 202 12.57 -14.04 2.28
CA ILE A 202 13.87 -14.70 2.45
C ILE A 202 14.76 -13.93 3.45
N LEU A 203 14.44 -12.66 3.72
CA LEU A 203 15.11 -11.80 4.70
C LEU A 203 14.50 -11.96 6.10
#